data_AF-A0A7X8JMM4-F1
#
_entry.id   AF-A0A7X8JMM4-F1
#
_cell.length_a   1.000
_cell.length_b   1.000
_cell.length_c   1.000
_cell.angle_alpha   90.00
_cell.angle_beta   90.00
_cell.angle_gamma   90.00
#
_symmetry.space_group_name_H-M   'P 1'
#
loop_
_entity.id
_entity.type
_entity.pdbx_description
1 polymer ?
#
loop_
_entity_poly.entity_id
_entity_poly.type
_entity_poly.pdbx_seq_one_letter_code
_entity_poly.pdbx_strand_id
1 'polypeptide(L)'
;MKKILLSLVALFATVSLVSALTYNVTVPAGTNECYIAGEFNGWSQAKMTKVTETTYTITIDDATETSKYKYCSGPSWAFVEQTAGGGDVTDRTYVPEGDIVEKWAAVYDPNAVGSGDIVIKAKKPASWSAMSIHFWGDASSSWPGEAMTQEGDWYVKTFSSVTAISIIFTDGVNPGTRQTENINALTASTCYEVSDDGTTVSYQVVTCPVTGIQSTFDAAVVAANGTISADADFSIINLAGVDVTAQNGSLAAGAYIVKLANGAAQVVTLK
;
A
#
# COMPACT_ATOMS: atom_id res chain seq x y z
N MET A 1 77.58 22.16 -22.40
CA MET A 1 76.86 21.39 -23.43
C MET A 1 76.22 20.17 -22.77
N LYS A 2 74.91 20.17 -22.54
CA LYS A 2 74.14 18.99 -22.15
C LYS A 2 72.78 19.08 -22.83
N LYS A 3 72.63 18.31 -23.90
CA LYS A 3 71.38 18.15 -24.66
C LYS A 3 70.51 17.18 -23.88
N ILE A 4 69.30 17.57 -23.50
CA ILE A 4 68.27 16.61 -23.06
C ILE A 4 66.95 16.98 -23.74
N LEU A 5 66.46 15.98 -24.48
CA LEU A 5 65.23 15.84 -25.26
C LEU A 5 63.99 16.52 -24.66
N LEU A 6 63.26 17.29 -25.48
CA LEU A 6 61.81 17.44 -25.34
C LEU A 6 61.15 16.13 -25.80
N SER A 7 60.62 15.35 -24.86
CA SER A 7 59.70 14.26 -25.16
C SER A 7 58.30 14.83 -25.25
N LEU A 8 57.75 14.90 -26.46
CA LEU A 8 56.37 15.29 -26.72
C LEU A 8 55.49 14.05 -26.54
N VAL A 9 54.98 13.84 -25.33
CA VAL A 9 53.94 12.85 -25.06
C VAL A 9 52.61 13.44 -25.55
N ALA A 10 52.15 13.00 -26.73
CA ALA A 10 50.80 13.26 -27.19
C ALA A 10 49.84 12.42 -26.34
N LEU A 11 49.32 13.04 -25.28
CA LEU A 11 48.21 12.51 -24.49
C LEU A 11 46.95 12.55 -25.38
N PHE A 12 46.65 11.44 -26.07
CA PHE A 12 45.34 11.22 -26.64
C PHE A 12 44.34 11.06 -25.48
N ALA A 13 43.74 12.18 -25.06
CA ALA A 13 42.51 12.13 -24.28
C ALA A 13 41.45 11.51 -25.20
N THR A 14 41.15 10.23 -25.00
CA THR A 14 39.89 9.66 -25.48
C THR A 14 38.79 10.44 -24.80
N VAL A 15 38.23 11.43 -25.50
CA VAL A 15 36.93 11.97 -25.15
C VAL A 15 35.97 10.81 -25.38
N SER A 16 35.71 10.02 -24.32
CA SER A 16 34.53 9.18 -24.29
C SER A 16 33.36 10.13 -24.46
N LEU A 17 32.75 10.11 -25.64
CA LEU A 17 31.42 10.62 -25.84
C LEU A 17 30.52 9.70 -25.01
N VAL A 18 30.34 10.04 -23.74
CA VAL A 18 29.31 9.42 -22.92
C VAL A 18 28.01 9.74 -23.63
N SER A 19 27.39 8.74 -24.26
CA SER A 19 26.13 8.92 -24.99
C SER A 19 24.99 8.94 -23.98
N ALA A 20 24.96 10.00 -23.17
CA ALA A 20 23.90 10.18 -22.20
C ALA A 20 22.59 10.43 -22.95
N LEU A 21 21.65 9.51 -22.85
CA LEU A 21 20.30 9.67 -23.39
C LEU A 21 19.37 10.17 -22.28
N THR A 22 18.59 11.20 -22.61
CA THR A 22 17.54 11.71 -21.73
C THR A 22 16.20 11.13 -22.18
N TYR A 23 15.58 10.40 -21.29
CA TYR A 23 14.26 9.79 -21.47
C TYR A 23 13.21 10.69 -20.85
N ASN A 24 12.24 11.11 -21.66
CA ASN A 24 11.08 11.86 -21.21
C ASN A 24 9.85 10.98 -21.39
N VAL A 25 8.96 10.97 -20.40
CA VAL A 25 7.72 10.18 -20.47
C VAL A 25 6.54 10.99 -19.95
N THR A 26 5.43 10.90 -20.68
CA THR A 26 4.11 11.36 -20.25
C THR A 26 3.32 10.17 -19.73
N VAL A 27 2.78 10.29 -18.52
CA VAL A 27 2.09 9.21 -17.81
C VAL A 27 0.63 9.56 -17.53
N PRO A 28 -0.25 8.58 -17.27
CA PRO A 28 -1.63 8.85 -16.89
C PRO A 28 -1.74 9.71 -15.63
N ALA A 29 -2.78 10.52 -15.53
CA ALA A 29 -3.10 11.27 -14.32
C ALA A 29 -3.24 10.33 -13.10
N GLY A 30 -2.84 10.80 -11.92
CA GLY A 30 -2.81 9.99 -10.69
C GLY A 30 -1.55 9.13 -10.50
N THR A 31 -0.58 9.22 -11.42
CA THR A 31 0.73 8.56 -11.22
C THR A 31 1.53 9.27 -10.12
N ASN A 32 1.88 8.54 -9.06
CA ASN A 32 2.65 9.11 -7.94
C ASN A 32 4.14 9.12 -8.26
N GLU A 33 4.68 8.00 -8.71
CA GLU A 33 6.08 7.83 -9.10
C GLU A 33 6.20 7.14 -10.46
N CYS A 34 7.37 7.29 -11.09
CA CYS A 34 7.69 6.66 -12.37
C CYS A 34 9.11 6.13 -12.31
N TYR A 35 9.30 4.94 -12.87
CA TYR A 35 10.56 4.21 -12.93
C TYR A 35 10.78 3.72 -14.35
N ILE A 36 12.04 3.59 -14.75
CA ILE A 36 12.47 2.98 -16.00
C ILE A 36 13.37 1.78 -15.73
N ALA A 37 13.19 0.70 -16.46
CA ALA A 37 14.04 -0.48 -16.40
C ALA A 37 14.40 -0.93 -17.82
N GLY A 38 15.67 -1.21 -18.09
CA GLY A 38 16.12 -1.56 -19.43
C GLY A 38 17.50 -2.22 -19.47
N GLU A 39 17.99 -2.48 -20.66
CA GLU A 39 19.29 -3.16 -20.86
C GLU A 39 20.46 -2.39 -20.24
N PHE A 40 20.39 -1.05 -20.22
CA PHE A 40 21.40 -0.16 -19.64
C PHE A 40 21.55 -0.28 -18.11
N ASN A 41 20.60 -0.90 -17.40
CA ASN A 41 20.66 -1.11 -15.95
C ASN A 41 20.29 -2.53 -15.53
N GLY A 42 20.42 -3.50 -16.46
CA GLY A 42 20.13 -4.91 -16.18
C GLY A 42 18.67 -5.18 -15.80
N TRP A 43 17.72 -4.42 -16.35
CA TRP A 43 16.28 -4.54 -16.09
C TRP A 43 15.87 -4.28 -14.64
N SER A 44 16.62 -3.44 -13.93
CA SER A 44 16.28 -2.96 -12.58
C SER A 44 15.53 -1.62 -12.65
N GLN A 45 14.60 -1.36 -11.73
CA GLN A 45 13.84 -0.11 -11.72
C GLN A 45 14.72 1.07 -11.25
N ALA A 46 15.03 1.99 -12.16
CA ALA A 46 15.62 3.28 -11.86
C ALA A 46 14.54 4.36 -11.73
N LYS A 47 14.49 5.06 -10.59
CA LYS A 47 13.49 6.11 -10.32
C LYS A 47 13.73 7.33 -11.20
N MET A 48 12.67 7.82 -11.85
CA MET A 48 12.70 9.02 -12.67
C MET A 48 12.36 10.27 -11.83
N THR A 49 12.84 11.43 -12.28
CA THR A 49 12.55 12.73 -11.66
C THR A 49 11.23 13.28 -12.19
N LYS A 50 10.32 13.66 -11.29
CA LYS A 50 9.05 14.31 -11.66
C LYS A 50 9.30 15.75 -12.13
N VAL A 51 8.78 16.09 -13.31
CA VAL A 51 8.90 17.44 -13.89
C VAL A 51 7.58 18.20 -13.77
N THR A 52 6.47 17.55 -14.11
CA THR A 52 5.11 18.07 -13.90
C THR A 52 4.23 16.98 -13.28
N GLU A 53 2.94 17.24 -13.12
CA GLU A 53 1.98 16.24 -12.61
C GLU A 53 2.01 14.94 -13.42
N THR A 54 2.14 15.04 -14.75
CA THR A 54 2.05 13.92 -15.69
C THR A 54 3.32 13.69 -16.51
N THR A 55 4.43 14.38 -16.22
CA THR A 55 5.69 14.19 -16.97
C THR A 55 6.89 13.95 -16.06
N TYR A 56 7.73 13.00 -16.47
CA TYR A 56 8.92 12.55 -15.75
C TYR A 56 10.13 12.48 -16.68
N THR A 57 11.33 12.64 -16.13
CA THR A 57 12.59 12.63 -16.89
C THR A 57 13.72 11.91 -16.15
N ILE A 58 14.62 11.27 -16.89
CA ILE A 58 15.89 10.74 -16.37
C ILE A 58 16.94 10.74 -17.49
N THR A 59 18.19 11.04 -17.14
CA THR A 59 19.34 10.90 -18.03
C THR A 59 20.12 9.65 -17.66
N ILE A 60 20.46 8.82 -18.65
CA ILE A 60 21.18 7.56 -18.47
C ILE A 60 22.43 7.59 -19.33
N ASP A 61 23.59 7.63 -18.68
CA ASP A 61 24.89 7.88 -19.29
C ASP A 61 25.32 6.79 -20.29
N ASP A 62 25.01 5.52 -19.98
CA ASP A 62 25.45 4.36 -20.77
C ASP A 62 24.37 3.82 -21.72
N ALA A 63 23.25 4.54 -21.90
CA ALA A 63 22.18 4.11 -22.78
C ALA A 63 22.49 4.38 -24.26
N THR A 64 21.99 3.53 -25.14
CA THR A 64 22.06 3.70 -26.60
C THR A 64 20.67 3.76 -27.19
N GLU A 65 20.52 4.29 -28.40
CA GLU A 65 19.19 4.33 -29.06
C GLU A 65 18.62 2.93 -29.29
N THR A 66 19.48 1.91 -29.36
CA THR A 66 19.08 0.51 -29.51
C THR A 66 18.73 -0.20 -28.20
N SER A 67 19.08 0.39 -27.05
CA SER A 67 18.82 -0.20 -25.74
C SER A 67 17.32 -0.34 -25.50
N LYS A 68 16.89 -1.54 -25.14
CA LYS A 68 15.48 -1.82 -24.84
C LYS A 68 15.12 -1.46 -23.39
N TYR A 69 13.88 -1.02 -23.17
CA TYR A 69 13.40 -0.61 -21.86
C TYR A 69 11.87 -0.66 -21.72
N LYS A 70 11.41 -0.48 -20.48
CA LYS A 70 10.00 -0.34 -20.07
C LYS A 70 9.85 0.63 -18.91
N TYR A 71 8.64 1.14 -18.75
CA TYR A 71 8.25 1.98 -17.61
C TYR A 71 7.46 1.21 -16.55
N CYS A 72 7.56 1.65 -15.30
CA CYS A 72 6.77 1.18 -14.17
C CYS A 72 6.30 2.37 -13.32
N SER A 73 5.10 2.28 -12.74
CA SER A 73 4.66 3.28 -11.75
C SER A 73 5.37 3.11 -10.39
N GLY A 74 5.97 1.94 -10.11
CA GLY A 74 6.64 1.64 -8.83
C GLY A 74 7.90 0.79 -8.99
N PRO A 75 8.60 0.47 -7.89
CA PRO A 75 9.88 -0.25 -7.89
C PRO A 75 9.72 -1.77 -8.09
N SER A 76 8.79 -2.20 -8.94
CA SER A 76 8.49 -3.60 -9.24
C SER A 76 7.73 -3.74 -10.56
N TRP A 77 7.91 -4.87 -11.23
CA TRP A 77 7.18 -5.24 -12.45
C TRP A 77 5.66 -5.39 -12.25
N ALA A 78 5.18 -5.48 -11.00
CA ALA A 78 3.74 -5.43 -10.70
C ALA A 78 3.06 -4.11 -11.13
N PHE A 79 3.86 -3.06 -11.34
CA PHE A 79 3.41 -1.72 -11.74
C PHE A 79 3.78 -1.38 -13.18
N VAL A 80 4.11 -2.37 -14.01
CA VAL A 80 4.57 -2.18 -15.39
C VAL A 80 3.51 -1.51 -16.26
N GLU A 81 3.95 -0.78 -17.26
CA GLU A 81 3.06 -0.25 -18.30
C GLU A 81 2.27 -1.34 -19.03
N GLN A 82 1.07 -0.96 -19.46
CA GLN A 82 0.16 -1.77 -20.26
C GLN A 82 -0.44 -0.94 -21.38
N THR A 83 -0.90 -1.63 -22.43
CA THR A 83 -1.78 -1.05 -23.45
C THR A 83 -3.07 -0.56 -22.80
N ALA A 84 -3.82 0.33 -23.48
CA ALA A 84 -5.12 0.80 -23.00
C ALA A 84 -6.09 -0.34 -22.65
N GLY A 85 -6.00 -1.48 -23.36
CA GLY A 85 -6.79 -2.70 -23.10
C GLY A 85 -6.31 -3.55 -21.91
N GLY A 86 -5.22 -3.18 -21.24
CA GLY A 86 -4.63 -3.94 -20.13
C GLY A 86 -3.72 -5.11 -20.57
N GLY A 87 -3.41 -5.21 -21.87
CA GLY A 87 -2.43 -6.19 -22.38
C GLY A 87 -1.00 -5.67 -22.30
N ASP A 88 -0.04 -6.59 -22.42
CA ASP A 88 1.39 -6.29 -22.35
C ASP A 88 1.84 -5.33 -23.46
N VAL A 89 2.75 -4.42 -23.09
CA VAL A 89 3.50 -3.57 -24.02
C VAL A 89 4.81 -4.27 -24.36
N THR A 90 5.20 -4.29 -25.64
CA THR A 90 6.52 -4.78 -26.06
C THR A 90 7.63 -3.83 -25.62
N ASP A 91 8.84 -4.33 -25.41
CA ASP A 91 9.95 -3.49 -24.97
C ASP A 91 10.21 -2.32 -25.96
N ARG A 92 10.36 -1.12 -25.40
CA ARG A 92 10.47 0.13 -26.14
C ARG A 92 11.87 0.31 -26.72
N THR A 93 11.98 1.23 -27.66
CA THR A 93 13.23 1.73 -28.26
C THR A 93 13.22 3.23 -28.14
N TYR A 94 14.39 3.86 -28.00
CA TYR A 94 14.49 5.28 -27.70
C TYR A 94 13.72 6.16 -28.70
N VAL A 95 12.95 7.12 -28.18
CA VAL A 95 12.22 8.13 -28.95
C VAL A 95 12.62 9.53 -28.44
N PRO A 96 13.29 10.37 -29.26
CA PRO A 96 13.73 11.71 -28.85
C PRO A 96 12.60 12.64 -28.38
N GLU A 97 11.42 12.48 -28.96
CA GLU A 97 10.22 13.27 -28.64
C GLU A 97 9.61 12.88 -27.27
N GLY A 98 10.03 11.76 -26.70
CA GLY A 98 9.50 11.20 -25.46
C GLY A 98 8.38 10.18 -25.68
N ASP A 99 8.15 9.39 -24.64
CA ASP A 99 7.17 8.31 -24.62
C ASP A 99 5.84 8.74 -24.01
N ILE A 100 4.79 7.99 -24.35
CA ILE A 100 3.49 8.05 -23.69
C ILE A 100 3.16 6.66 -23.13
N VAL A 101 2.87 6.60 -21.84
CA VAL A 101 2.30 5.41 -21.18
C VAL A 101 0.79 5.55 -21.17
N GLU A 102 0.10 4.58 -21.76
CA GLU A 102 -1.38 4.58 -21.83
C GLU A 102 -2.01 4.15 -20.50
N LYS A 103 -1.41 3.15 -19.83
CA LYS A 103 -1.93 2.56 -18.60
C LYS A 103 -0.83 1.87 -17.79
N TRP A 104 -1.06 1.73 -16.48
CA TRP A 104 -0.26 0.88 -15.59
C TRP A 104 -1.02 -0.39 -15.22
N ALA A 105 -0.31 -1.51 -15.03
CA ALA A 105 -0.85 -2.73 -14.44
C ALA A 105 -1.42 -2.46 -13.04
N ALA A 106 -0.74 -1.63 -12.26
CA ALA A 106 -1.20 -1.01 -11.02
C ALA A 106 -0.50 0.34 -10.83
N VAL A 107 -1.16 1.28 -10.15
CA VAL A 107 -0.53 2.57 -9.76
C VAL A 107 0.15 2.37 -8.42
N TYR A 108 1.45 2.62 -8.36
CA TYR A 108 2.17 2.62 -7.10
C TYR A 108 1.89 3.91 -6.37
N ASP A 109 1.66 3.81 -5.06
CA ASP A 109 1.61 4.94 -4.18
C ASP A 109 2.73 4.76 -3.14
N PRO A 110 3.80 5.59 -3.16
CA PRO A 110 4.87 5.52 -2.17
C PRO A 110 4.36 5.87 -0.76
N ASN A 111 3.18 6.49 -0.68
CA ASN A 111 2.45 6.78 0.55
C ASN A 111 1.30 5.78 0.77
N ALA A 112 1.12 4.76 -0.08
CA ALA A 112 0.33 3.59 0.25
C ALA A 112 1.14 2.73 1.21
N VAL A 113 1.21 3.23 2.42
CA VAL A 113 1.65 2.49 3.57
C VAL A 113 0.50 1.53 3.92
N GLY A 114 0.78 0.42 4.59
CA GLY A 114 -0.16 -0.11 5.58
C GLY A 114 -0.42 0.88 6.73
N SER A 115 -0.52 2.19 6.46
CA SER A 115 -0.82 3.30 7.39
C SER A 115 -2.31 3.32 7.60
N GLY A 116 -2.82 2.22 8.14
CA GLY A 116 -3.99 2.32 8.99
C GLY A 116 -3.52 2.74 10.37
N ASP A 117 -4.39 3.44 11.08
CA ASP A 117 -4.39 3.32 12.53
C ASP A 117 -4.38 1.82 12.88
N ILE A 118 -3.39 1.36 13.66
CA ILE A 118 -3.45 0.04 14.28
C ILE A 118 -4.26 0.19 15.56
N VAL A 119 -5.44 -0.41 15.57
CA VAL A 119 -6.33 -0.42 16.73
C VAL A 119 -6.18 -1.76 17.45
N ILE A 120 -5.70 -1.69 18.68
CA ILE A 120 -5.62 -2.83 19.58
C ILE A 120 -6.78 -2.76 20.57
N LYS A 121 -7.57 -3.84 20.64
CA LYS A 121 -8.60 -4.00 21.66
C LYS A 121 -8.30 -5.21 22.53
N ALA A 122 -8.52 -5.10 23.83
CA ALA A 122 -8.33 -6.23 24.72
C ALA A 122 -9.38 -6.26 25.84
N LYS A 123 -9.82 -7.46 26.23
CA LYS A 123 -10.55 -7.67 27.49
C LYS A 123 -9.56 -7.92 28.62
N LYS A 124 -9.75 -7.23 29.75
CA LYS A 124 -8.89 -7.42 30.93
C LYS A 124 -9.30 -8.66 31.74
N PRO A 125 -8.36 -9.29 32.47
CA PRO A 125 -8.71 -10.25 33.49
C PRO A 125 -9.59 -9.62 34.58
N ALA A 126 -10.43 -10.42 35.23
CA ALA A 126 -11.28 -9.96 36.33
C ALA A 126 -10.48 -9.41 37.52
N SER A 127 -9.25 -9.90 37.73
CA SER A 127 -8.34 -9.47 38.78
C SER A 127 -7.77 -8.06 38.59
N TRP A 128 -7.81 -7.52 37.37
CA TRP A 128 -7.24 -6.19 37.07
C TRP A 128 -8.29 -5.10 37.28
N SER A 129 -7.91 -3.97 37.89
CA SER A 129 -8.82 -2.82 38.05
C SER A 129 -8.94 -2.00 36.75
N ALA A 130 -7.85 -1.88 36.00
CA ALA A 130 -7.75 -1.22 34.70
C ALA A 130 -6.77 -1.99 33.79
N MET A 131 -6.64 -1.56 32.54
CA MET A 131 -5.63 -2.08 31.61
C MET A 131 -4.80 -0.94 31.04
N SER A 132 -3.49 -1.17 31.03
CA SER A 132 -2.49 -0.34 30.37
C SER A 132 -1.76 -1.14 29.30
N ILE A 133 -1.08 -0.44 28.41
CA ILE A 133 -0.31 -1.02 27.31
C ILE A 133 1.06 -0.37 27.22
N HIS A 134 2.11 -1.18 27.39
CA HIS A 134 3.47 -0.78 27.06
C HIS A 134 3.77 -1.17 25.61
N PHE A 135 4.54 -0.36 24.89
CA PHE A 135 4.79 -0.57 23.47
C PHE A 135 6.11 0.02 23.00
N TRP A 136 6.67 -0.56 21.94
CA TRP A 136 7.89 -0.13 21.24
C TRP A 136 7.84 -0.51 19.75
N GLY A 137 8.70 0.11 18.95
CA GLY A 137 8.70 0.01 17.49
C GLY A 137 8.58 1.41 16.89
N ASP A 138 7.61 1.60 16.00
CA ASP A 138 7.35 2.91 15.36
C ASP A 138 6.87 3.98 16.35
N ALA A 139 6.34 3.55 17.50
CA ALA A 139 6.05 4.40 18.66
C ALA A 139 6.59 3.73 19.92
N SER A 140 6.74 4.49 21.01
CA SER A 140 7.17 3.95 22.31
C SER A 140 6.48 4.61 23.50
N SER A 141 6.35 3.88 24.59
CA SER A 141 5.87 4.39 25.89
C SER A 141 6.88 4.13 27.01
N SER A 142 6.74 4.85 28.12
CA SER A 142 7.45 4.55 29.36
C SER A 142 6.80 3.39 30.11
N TRP A 143 7.60 2.58 30.80
CA TRP A 143 7.09 1.51 31.69
C TRP A 143 6.27 2.08 32.86
N PRO A 144 5.12 1.48 33.27
CA PRO A 144 4.52 0.21 32.82
C PRO A 144 3.59 0.31 31.60
N GLY A 145 3.69 1.39 30.83
CA GLY A 145 2.84 1.67 29.69
C GLY A 145 1.80 2.77 29.97
N GLU A 146 0.98 3.02 28.96
CA GLU A 146 -0.07 4.03 29.00
C GLU A 146 -1.43 3.39 29.27
N ALA A 147 -2.31 4.08 30.00
CA ALA A 147 -3.67 3.61 30.22
C ALA A 147 -4.44 3.49 28.89
N MET A 148 -5.16 2.38 28.71
CA MET A 148 -6.05 2.18 27.57
C MET A 148 -7.45 2.77 27.84
N THR A 149 -8.14 3.18 26.79
CA THR A 149 -9.51 3.74 26.89
C THR A 149 -10.53 2.61 27.02
N GLN A 150 -11.40 2.64 28.02
CA GLN A 150 -12.46 1.64 28.17
C GLN A 150 -13.68 1.96 27.29
N GLU A 151 -14.09 1.02 26.45
CA GLU A 151 -15.27 1.05 25.58
C GLU A 151 -16.13 -0.21 25.83
N GLY A 152 -17.10 -0.12 26.73
CA GLY A 152 -17.87 -1.27 27.18
C GLY A 152 -16.98 -2.31 27.89
N ASP A 153 -16.97 -3.54 27.39
CA ASP A 153 -16.15 -4.63 27.92
C ASP A 153 -14.70 -4.61 27.39
N TRP A 154 -14.38 -3.72 26.45
CA TRP A 154 -13.08 -3.66 25.78
C TRP A 154 -12.25 -2.48 26.26
N TYR A 155 -10.94 -2.67 26.31
CA TYR A 155 -9.94 -1.61 26.44
C TYR A 155 -9.28 -1.39 25.09
N VAL A 156 -9.19 -0.14 24.65
CA VAL A 156 -8.84 0.24 23.28
C VAL A 156 -7.64 1.18 23.28
N LYS A 157 -6.69 0.91 22.37
CA LYS A 157 -5.57 1.79 22.03
C LYS A 157 -5.47 1.91 20.52
N THR A 158 -5.44 3.14 20.04
CA THR A 158 -5.13 3.44 18.64
C THR A 158 -3.69 3.91 18.53
N PHE A 159 -2.94 3.29 17.62
CA PHE A 159 -1.63 3.73 17.19
C PHE A 159 -1.77 4.34 15.81
N SER A 160 -1.57 5.66 15.71
CA SER A 160 -1.68 6.37 14.44
C SER A 160 -0.34 6.43 13.71
N SER A 161 -0.40 6.32 12.40
CA SER A 161 0.76 6.42 11.51
C SER A 161 1.88 5.43 11.84
N VAL A 162 1.54 4.22 12.30
CA VAL A 162 2.49 3.13 12.54
C VAL A 162 2.36 2.05 11.48
N THR A 163 3.48 1.41 11.14
CA THR A 163 3.57 0.27 10.22
C THR A 163 3.72 -1.05 10.97
N ALA A 164 4.42 -1.01 12.10
CA ALA A 164 4.55 -2.12 13.02
C ALA A 164 4.67 -1.62 14.46
N ILE A 165 4.03 -2.32 15.38
CA ILE A 165 4.16 -2.05 16.81
C ILE A 165 4.31 -3.35 17.59
N SER A 166 5.17 -3.35 18.61
CA SER A 166 5.26 -4.42 19.59
C SER A 166 4.68 -3.92 20.91
N ILE A 167 3.94 -4.78 21.61
CA ILE A 167 3.16 -4.40 22.78
C ILE A 167 3.29 -5.43 23.92
N ILE A 168 2.96 -4.99 25.12
CA ILE A 168 2.69 -5.80 26.31
C ILE A 168 1.46 -5.22 26.99
N PHE A 169 0.48 -6.06 27.33
CA PHE A 169 -0.63 -5.64 28.20
C PHE A 169 -0.20 -5.68 29.66
N THR A 170 -0.50 -4.63 30.41
CA THR A 170 -0.13 -4.50 31.83
C THR A 170 -1.32 -4.05 32.68
N ASP A 171 -1.29 -4.34 33.98
CA ASP A 171 -2.26 -3.82 34.94
C ASP A 171 -2.00 -2.35 35.33
N GLY A 172 -0.94 -1.74 34.79
CA GLY A 172 -0.54 -0.35 35.04
C GLY A 172 0.02 -0.08 36.44
N VAL A 173 0.15 -1.08 37.31
CA VAL A 173 0.65 -0.92 38.68
C VAL A 173 2.18 -0.90 38.68
N ASN A 174 2.80 0.06 39.36
CA ASN A 174 4.26 0.13 39.49
C ASN A 174 4.65 0.61 40.91
N PRO A 175 5.48 -0.13 41.68
CA PRO A 175 6.09 -1.43 41.38
C PRO A 175 5.11 -2.62 41.50
N GLY A 176 5.51 -3.79 40.99
CA GLY A 176 4.73 -5.02 41.07
C GLY A 176 3.80 -5.27 39.87
N THR A 177 4.12 -4.66 38.73
CA THR A 177 3.33 -4.77 37.49
C THR A 177 3.06 -6.21 37.10
N ARG A 178 1.81 -6.51 36.81
CA ARG A 178 1.40 -7.77 36.18
C ARG A 178 1.30 -7.55 34.68
N GLN A 179 1.88 -8.45 33.89
CA GLN A 179 2.05 -8.24 32.45
C GLN A 179 2.02 -9.55 31.66
N THR A 180 1.57 -9.48 30.41
CA THR A 180 1.73 -10.57 29.43
C THR A 180 3.19 -10.74 29.00
N GLU A 181 3.48 -11.81 28.26
CA GLU A 181 4.67 -11.87 27.41
C GLU A 181 4.60 -10.86 26.25
N ASN A 182 5.72 -10.68 25.54
CA ASN A 182 5.83 -9.75 24.41
C ASN A 182 4.95 -10.20 23.23
N ILE A 183 4.22 -9.25 22.66
CA ILE A 183 3.52 -9.40 21.38
C ILE A 183 4.25 -8.55 20.36
N ASN A 184 4.91 -9.17 19.39
CA ASN A 184 5.88 -8.47 18.54
C ASN A 184 5.35 -8.21 17.13
N ALA A 185 5.81 -7.11 16.53
CA ALA A 185 5.66 -6.78 15.11
C ALA A 185 4.22 -6.87 14.58
N LEU A 186 3.27 -6.31 15.33
CA LEU A 186 1.87 -6.20 14.90
C LEU A 186 1.78 -5.19 13.76
N THR A 187 1.33 -5.66 12.60
CA THR A 187 1.12 -4.85 11.39
C THR A 187 -0.37 -4.61 11.08
N ALA A 188 -1.27 -5.09 11.94
CA ALA A 188 -2.72 -4.98 11.74
C ALA A 188 -3.48 -4.86 13.07
N SER A 189 -4.65 -4.21 13.01
CA SER A 189 -5.60 -4.14 14.12
C SER A 189 -5.98 -5.54 14.59
N THR A 190 -5.84 -5.79 15.89
CA THR A 190 -6.02 -7.13 16.48
C THR A 190 -6.72 -7.02 17.83
N CYS A 191 -7.53 -8.02 18.15
CA CYS A 191 -8.25 -8.08 19.41
C CYS A 191 -7.81 -9.26 20.27
N TYR A 192 -7.76 -9.04 21.58
CA TYR A 192 -7.21 -9.97 22.54
C TYR A 192 -8.15 -10.22 23.71
N GLU A 193 -8.03 -11.40 24.30
CA GLU A 193 -8.54 -11.69 25.63
C GLU A 193 -7.36 -12.01 26.54
N VAL A 194 -7.17 -11.20 27.58
CA VAL A 194 -6.07 -11.34 28.53
C VAL A 194 -6.58 -12.10 29.75
N SER A 195 -5.84 -13.13 30.15
CA SER A 195 -6.15 -14.01 31.29
C SER A 195 -5.04 -13.94 32.33
N ASP A 196 -5.43 -14.05 33.59
CA ASP A 196 -4.53 -13.95 34.73
C ASP A 196 -4.97 -14.93 35.82
N ASP A 197 -4.14 -15.92 36.11
CA ASP A 197 -4.40 -16.99 37.09
C ASP A 197 -3.77 -16.74 38.47
N GLY A 198 -3.21 -15.55 38.70
CA GLY A 198 -2.48 -15.19 39.92
C GLY A 198 -0.98 -15.53 39.89
N THR A 199 -0.52 -16.34 38.94
CA THR A 199 0.88 -16.72 38.74
C THR A 199 1.42 -16.18 37.41
N THR A 200 0.66 -16.38 36.34
CA THR A 200 1.01 -16.01 34.96
C THR A 200 -0.10 -15.15 34.37
N VAL A 201 0.29 -14.20 33.52
CA VAL A 201 -0.65 -13.46 32.67
C VAL A 201 -0.41 -13.87 31.23
N SER A 202 -1.46 -14.31 30.55
CA SER A 202 -1.43 -14.78 29.17
C SER A 202 -2.42 -14.00 28.31
N TYR A 203 -2.31 -14.12 26.99
CA TYR A 203 -3.27 -13.56 26.05
C TYR A 203 -3.68 -14.61 25.01
N GLN A 204 -4.85 -14.42 24.42
CA GLN A 204 -5.31 -15.15 23.24
C GLN A 204 -5.81 -14.13 22.20
N VAL A 205 -5.52 -14.36 20.93
CA VAL A 205 -6.12 -13.58 19.84
C VAL A 205 -7.57 -14.00 19.68
N VAL A 206 -8.49 -13.04 19.63
CA VAL A 206 -9.93 -13.26 19.49
C VAL A 206 -10.48 -12.40 18.36
N THR A 207 -11.68 -12.75 17.90
CA THR A 207 -12.38 -11.95 16.88
C THR A 207 -12.71 -10.56 17.43
N CYS A 208 -12.34 -9.52 16.70
CA CYS A 208 -12.69 -8.16 17.07
C CYS A 208 -14.20 -7.92 17.09
N PRO A 209 -14.72 -7.15 18.05
CA PRO A 209 -16.12 -6.76 18.03
C PRO A 209 -16.37 -5.89 16.80
N VAL A 210 -17.27 -6.35 15.93
CA VAL A 210 -17.80 -5.54 14.83
C VAL A 210 -18.84 -4.58 15.40
N THR A 211 -18.40 -3.42 15.87
CA THR A 211 -19.29 -2.36 16.33
C THR A 211 -19.93 -1.66 15.13
N GLY A 212 -20.92 -2.30 14.52
CA GLY A 212 -21.66 -1.76 13.37
C GLY A 212 -20.84 -1.75 12.08
N ILE A 213 -21.49 -2.07 10.97
CA ILE A 213 -20.93 -1.87 9.63
C ILE A 213 -20.92 -0.36 9.40
N GLN A 214 -19.84 0.34 9.77
CA GLN A 214 -19.66 1.77 9.52
C GLN A 214 -19.08 2.03 8.13
N SER A 215 -19.83 1.62 7.13
CA SER A 215 -19.67 2.12 5.78
C SER A 215 -21.08 2.51 5.38
N THR A 216 -21.41 3.78 5.59
CA THR A 216 -22.70 4.33 5.18
C THR A 216 -22.81 4.14 3.67
N PHE A 217 -23.90 3.52 3.24
CA PHE A 217 -24.20 3.35 1.83
C PHE A 217 -24.73 4.69 1.30
N ASP A 218 -23.79 5.58 0.96
CA ASP A 218 -24.05 6.92 0.43
C ASP A 218 -23.94 6.91 -1.10
N ALA A 219 -24.71 6.01 -1.71
CA ALA A 219 -24.83 5.90 -3.16
C ALA A 219 -26.30 5.72 -3.55
N ALA A 220 -26.77 6.48 -4.53
CA ALA A 220 -28.06 6.27 -5.14
C ALA A 220 -28.02 5.05 -6.05
N VAL A 221 -28.74 3.98 -5.69
CA VAL A 221 -28.85 2.78 -6.51
C VAL A 221 -30.18 2.71 -7.24
N VAL A 222 -30.10 2.39 -8.54
CA VAL A 222 -31.25 2.06 -9.39
C VAL A 222 -31.09 0.63 -9.89
N ALA A 223 -32.15 -0.17 -9.78
CA ALA A 223 -32.22 -1.53 -10.33
C ALA A 223 -33.43 -1.65 -11.25
N ALA A 224 -33.18 -1.95 -12.52
CA ALA A 224 -34.22 -2.12 -13.52
C ALA A 224 -33.72 -2.98 -14.69
N ASN A 225 -34.61 -3.83 -15.23
CA ASN A 225 -34.40 -4.53 -16.51
C ASN A 225 -33.04 -5.25 -16.61
N GLY A 226 -32.66 -6.01 -15.58
CA GLY A 226 -31.41 -6.78 -15.54
C GLY A 226 -30.16 -5.95 -15.26
N THR A 227 -30.29 -4.65 -15.01
CA THR A 227 -29.20 -3.73 -14.71
C THR A 227 -29.34 -3.16 -13.30
N ILE A 228 -28.20 -3.07 -12.60
CA ILE A 228 -28.05 -2.29 -11.36
C ILE A 228 -27.01 -1.20 -11.64
N SER A 229 -27.31 0.03 -11.24
CA SER A 229 -26.42 1.19 -11.36
C SER A 229 -26.33 1.92 -10.03
N ALA A 230 -25.13 2.37 -9.67
CA ALA A 230 -24.88 3.25 -8.53
C ALA A 230 -24.11 4.50 -9.01
N ASP A 231 -24.24 5.61 -8.30
CA ASP A 231 -23.45 6.84 -8.49
C ASP A 231 -22.06 6.79 -7.82
N ALA A 232 -21.55 5.58 -7.58
CA ALA A 232 -20.22 5.28 -7.06
C ALA A 232 -19.71 3.95 -7.62
N ASP A 233 -18.41 3.67 -7.54
CA ASP A 233 -17.85 2.37 -7.94
C ASP A 233 -18.38 1.25 -7.03
N PHE A 234 -18.83 0.15 -7.66
CA PHE A 234 -19.50 -0.94 -6.96
C PHE A 234 -19.24 -2.32 -7.57
N SER A 235 -19.53 -3.33 -6.77
CA SER A 235 -19.63 -4.74 -7.16
C SER A 235 -21.03 -5.26 -6.86
N ILE A 236 -21.49 -6.24 -7.62
CA ILE A 236 -22.78 -6.92 -7.43
C ILE A 236 -22.49 -8.33 -6.95
N ILE A 237 -23.03 -8.68 -5.79
CA ILE A 237 -22.88 -10.00 -5.19
C ILE A 237 -24.26 -10.66 -5.15
N ASN A 238 -24.37 -11.91 -5.60
CA ASN A 238 -25.61 -12.66 -5.47
C ASN A 238 -25.81 -13.18 -4.03
N LEU A 239 -26.97 -13.75 -3.73
CA LEU A 239 -27.26 -14.27 -2.37
C LEU A 239 -26.38 -15.48 -1.97
N ALA A 240 -25.66 -16.09 -2.92
CA ALA A 240 -24.67 -17.13 -2.63
C ALA A 240 -23.27 -16.56 -2.32
N GLY A 241 -23.12 -15.23 -2.26
CA GLY A 241 -21.84 -14.58 -1.97
C GLY A 241 -20.88 -14.49 -3.17
N VAL A 242 -21.36 -14.79 -4.38
CA VAL A 242 -20.53 -14.78 -5.60
C VAL A 242 -20.62 -13.40 -6.25
N ASP A 243 -19.47 -12.85 -6.64
CA ASP A 243 -19.39 -11.65 -7.47
C ASP A 243 -19.94 -11.94 -8.88
N VAL A 244 -21.02 -11.24 -9.22
CA VAL A 244 -21.74 -11.31 -10.49
C VAL A 244 -21.72 -9.97 -11.21
N THR A 245 -20.80 -9.07 -10.89
CA THR A 245 -20.70 -7.72 -11.49
C THR A 245 -20.61 -7.78 -13.02
N ALA A 246 -19.89 -8.76 -13.56
CA ALA A 246 -19.77 -8.98 -15.02
C ALA A 246 -21.09 -9.36 -15.71
N GLN A 247 -22.12 -9.74 -14.95
CA GLN A 247 -23.45 -10.09 -15.48
C GLN A 247 -24.41 -8.89 -15.49
N ASN A 248 -23.97 -7.72 -15.04
CA ASN A 248 -24.78 -6.51 -15.02
C ASN A 248 -25.27 -6.15 -16.44
N GLY A 249 -26.59 -5.94 -16.59
CA GLY A 249 -27.26 -5.83 -17.90
C GLY A 249 -27.94 -7.12 -18.36
N SER A 250 -27.73 -8.23 -17.67
CA SER A 250 -28.39 -9.53 -17.92
C SER A 250 -28.73 -10.28 -16.63
N LEU A 251 -28.82 -9.56 -15.51
CA LEU A 251 -29.19 -10.15 -14.22
C LEU A 251 -30.65 -10.64 -14.26
N ALA A 252 -30.89 -11.79 -13.65
CA ALA A 252 -32.25 -12.29 -13.46
C ALA A 252 -32.99 -11.45 -12.40
N ALA A 253 -34.32 -11.50 -12.42
CA ALA A 253 -35.12 -10.94 -11.35
C ALA A 253 -34.76 -11.62 -10.01
N GLY A 254 -34.52 -10.83 -8.98
CA GLY A 254 -34.01 -11.34 -7.70
C GLY A 254 -33.37 -10.27 -6.82
N ALA A 255 -32.93 -10.68 -5.63
CA ALA A 255 -32.19 -9.83 -4.71
C ALA A 255 -30.69 -9.99 -4.91
N TYR A 256 -29.98 -8.86 -4.88
CA TYR A 256 -28.53 -8.76 -5.01
C TYR A 256 -27.99 -7.83 -3.92
N ILE A 257 -26.71 -7.97 -3.60
CA ILE A 257 -25.98 -7.06 -2.72
C ILE A 257 -25.13 -6.16 -3.60
N VAL A 258 -25.37 -4.86 -3.53
CA VAL A 258 -24.47 -3.86 -4.11
C VAL A 258 -23.46 -3.51 -3.04
N LYS A 259 -22.18 -3.74 -3.33
CA LYS A 259 -21.07 -3.43 -2.43
C LYS A 259 -20.18 -2.36 -3.04
N LEU A 260 -20.09 -1.22 -2.37
CA LEU A 260 -19.23 -0.10 -2.74
C LEU A 260 -17.76 -0.40 -2.40
N ALA A 261 -16.84 0.32 -3.05
CA ALA A 261 -15.41 0.21 -2.79
C ALA A 261 -15.01 0.48 -1.32
N ASN A 262 -15.77 1.33 -0.62
CA ASN A 262 -15.57 1.63 0.81
C ASN A 262 -16.05 0.52 1.77
N GLY A 263 -16.55 -0.60 1.24
CA GLY A 263 -17.07 -1.73 2.02
C GLY A 263 -18.56 -1.64 2.34
N ALA A 264 -19.24 -0.52 2.06
CA ALA A 264 -20.69 -0.38 2.25
C ALA A 264 -21.44 -1.35 1.37
N ALA A 265 -22.47 -1.97 1.93
CA ALA A 265 -23.30 -2.92 1.20
C ALA A 265 -24.78 -2.62 1.42
N GLN A 266 -25.55 -2.67 0.34
CA GLN A 266 -27.02 -2.56 0.37
C GLN A 266 -27.64 -3.70 -0.42
N VAL A 267 -28.71 -4.30 0.11
CA VAL A 267 -29.52 -5.27 -0.64
C VAL A 267 -30.47 -4.52 -1.57
N VAL A 268 -30.46 -4.90 -2.85
CA VAL A 268 -31.26 -4.28 -3.91
C VAL A 268 -32.06 -5.37 -4.60
N THR A 269 -33.34 -5.10 -4.85
CA THR A 269 -34.23 -6.03 -5.55
C THR A 269 -34.42 -5.60 -6.98
N LEU A 270 -34.06 -6.48 -7.91
CA LEU A 270 -34.28 -6.32 -9.33
C LEU A 270 -35.59 -7.02 -9.70
N LYS A 271 -36.55 -6.24 -10.23
CA LYS A 271 -37.87 -6.73 -10.64
C LYS A 271 -37.89 -7.18 -12.09
#